data_AF-A0A0C4YNU3-F1
#
_entry.id   AF-A0A0C4YNU3-F1
#
_cell.length_a   1.000
_cell.length_b   1.000
_cell.length_c   1.000
_cell.angle_alpha   90.00
_cell.angle_beta   90.00
_cell.angle_gamma   90.00
#
_symmetry.space_group_name_H-M   'P 1'
#
loop_
_entity.id
_entity.type
_entity.pdbx_description
1 polymer ?
#
loop_
_entity_poly.entity_id
_entity_poly.type
_entity_poly.pdbx_seq_one_letter_code
_entity_poly.pdbx_strand_id
1 'polypeptide(L)'
;MAKGNLGETHRNPVPEKHLSRHYDSDLDKLLSEVLEMGGLVEAQLQMAIRAVDTLSLIYAEEVIATELRVNRMEIALDAHCSNLIARWQPAARDLRFLMSIPRAISNLERVGDEAYKIAKRAHRIIHNESRPAVEFPEIPRAAALALTLLSRALDNFARLDAVSAAEVVRDDRAIDNEYRGFVETIMSYMVENSRLTSMSLDYLFIGKALEKVGDHAKNIAELTIYIASGTDIRHSPQTVDVPESNKEFLRTTLP
;
A
#
# COMPACT_ATOMS: atom_id res chain seq x y z
N MET A 1 -29.50 54.69 -44.20
CA MET A 1 -30.04 53.37 -43.78
C MET A 1 -29.14 52.33 -44.44
N ALA A 2 -28.47 51.37 -43.80
CA ALA A 2 -28.61 50.76 -42.48
C ALA A 2 -27.21 50.39 -41.92
N LYS A 3 -27.05 50.47 -40.60
CA LYS A 3 -25.87 49.99 -39.87
C LYS A 3 -26.09 48.49 -39.56
N GLY A 4 -25.19 47.63 -40.01
CA GLY A 4 -25.14 46.22 -39.64
C GLY A 4 -24.14 46.02 -38.51
N ASN A 5 -24.66 45.77 -37.30
CA ASN A 5 -23.92 45.39 -36.11
C ASN A 5 -23.79 43.86 -36.12
N LEU A 6 -22.58 43.31 -36.27
CA LEU A 6 -22.33 41.89 -36.04
C LEU A 6 -21.56 41.76 -34.74
N GLY A 7 -22.23 41.19 -33.75
CA GLY A 7 -21.78 41.08 -32.37
C GLY A 7 -20.54 40.21 -32.24
N GLU A 8 -19.54 40.76 -31.57
CA GLU A 8 -18.47 39.99 -30.95
C GLU A 8 -19.09 39.10 -29.87
N THR A 9 -18.99 37.79 -30.07
CA THR A 9 -19.36 36.80 -29.05
C THR A 9 -18.29 36.84 -27.96
N HIS A 10 -18.61 37.55 -26.88
CA HIS A 10 -17.81 37.61 -25.67
C HIS A 10 -17.80 36.21 -25.01
N ARG A 11 -16.89 35.33 -25.44
CA ARG A 11 -16.53 34.16 -24.64
C ARG A 11 -15.85 34.70 -23.40
N ASN A 12 -16.55 34.71 -22.27
CA ASN A 12 -15.94 34.98 -20.97
C ASN A 12 -14.85 33.91 -20.74
N PRO A 13 -13.57 34.28 -20.60
CA PRO A 13 -12.56 33.32 -20.19
C PRO A 13 -12.92 32.87 -18.77
N VAL A 14 -13.15 31.58 -18.60
CA VAL A 14 -13.27 30.99 -17.26
C VAL A 14 -11.98 31.34 -16.52
N PRO A 15 -12.02 31.98 -15.35
CA PRO A 15 -10.79 32.46 -14.71
C PRO A 15 -9.91 31.27 -14.35
N GLU A 16 -8.64 31.34 -14.74
CA GLU A 16 -7.58 30.32 -14.54
C GLU A 16 -7.53 29.79 -13.09
N LYS A 17 -7.83 30.67 -12.13
CA LYS A 17 -7.90 30.36 -10.69
C LYS A 17 -9.03 29.38 -10.29
N HIS A 18 -10.14 29.36 -11.03
CA HIS A 18 -11.20 28.38 -10.81
C HIS A 18 -10.83 27.02 -11.38
N LEU A 19 -10.17 26.99 -12.55
CA LEU A 19 -9.70 25.76 -13.18
C LEU A 19 -8.63 25.05 -12.33
N SER A 20 -7.66 25.79 -11.78
CA SER A 20 -6.67 25.25 -10.85
C SER A 20 -7.30 24.69 -9.58
N ARG A 21 -8.26 25.39 -8.95
CA ARG A 21 -8.95 24.88 -7.75
C ARG A 21 -9.73 23.59 -8.01
N HIS A 22 -10.36 23.45 -9.17
CA HIS A 22 -11.05 22.22 -9.52
C HIS A 22 -10.08 21.07 -9.78
N TYR A 23 -8.93 21.35 -10.39
CA TYR A 23 -7.87 20.35 -10.57
C TYR A 23 -7.28 19.89 -9.24
N ASP A 24 -6.91 20.81 -8.35
CA ASP A 24 -6.38 20.49 -7.03
C ASP A 24 -7.38 19.66 -6.22
N SER A 25 -8.66 20.04 -6.27
CA SER A 25 -9.74 19.27 -5.62
C SER A 25 -9.92 17.87 -6.22
N ASP A 26 -9.72 17.69 -7.52
CA ASP A 26 -9.80 16.39 -8.18
C ASP A 26 -8.61 15.49 -7.76
N LEU A 27 -7.40 16.06 -7.62
CA LEU A 27 -6.21 15.36 -7.12
C LEU A 27 -6.37 14.94 -5.65
N ASP A 28 -6.83 15.85 -4.79
CA ASP A 28 -7.08 15.57 -3.37
C ASP A 28 -8.11 14.45 -3.21
N LYS A 29 -9.14 14.46 -4.06
CA LYS A 29 -10.16 13.42 -4.09
C LYS A 29 -9.56 12.06 -4.46
N LEU A 30 -8.76 12.00 -5.53
CA LEU A 30 -8.09 10.75 -5.93
C LEU A 30 -7.19 10.23 -4.79
N LEU A 31 -6.40 11.10 -4.16
CA LEU A 31 -5.55 10.72 -3.03
C LEU A 31 -6.38 10.18 -1.86
N SER A 32 -7.48 10.85 -1.52
CA SER A 32 -8.38 10.41 -0.45
C SER A 32 -8.97 9.02 -0.72
N GLU A 33 -9.38 8.74 -1.96
CA GLU A 33 -9.95 7.42 -2.33
C GLU A 33 -8.86 6.32 -2.29
N VAL A 34 -7.62 6.63 -2.67
CA VAL A 34 -6.48 5.70 -2.54
C VAL A 34 -6.17 5.41 -1.06
N LEU A 35 -6.19 6.43 -0.20
CA LEU A 35 -5.99 6.25 1.24
C LEU A 35 -7.16 5.51 1.90
N GLU A 36 -8.39 5.65 1.40
CA GLU A 36 -9.53 4.84 1.82
C GLU A 36 -9.30 3.35 1.50
N MET A 37 -8.80 3.04 0.31
CA MET A 37 -8.40 1.66 -0.04
C MET A 37 -7.29 1.16 0.90
N GLY A 38 -6.31 2.02 1.21
CA GLY A 38 -5.25 1.71 2.16
C GLY A 38 -5.76 1.35 3.55
N GLY A 39 -6.66 2.15 4.11
CA GLY A 39 -7.28 1.89 5.40
C GLY A 39 -8.14 0.62 5.41
N LEU A 40 -8.84 0.33 4.31
CA LEU A 40 -9.60 -0.92 4.16
C LEU A 40 -8.68 -2.15 4.19
N VAL A 41 -7.57 -2.09 3.44
CA VAL A 41 -6.59 -3.18 3.35
C VAL A 41 -5.82 -3.36 4.67
N GLU A 42 -5.48 -2.27 5.37
CA GLU A 42 -4.88 -2.34 6.70
C GLU A 42 -5.83 -3.03 7.70
N ALA A 43 -7.12 -2.69 7.68
CA ALA A 43 -8.13 -3.36 8.51
C ALA A 43 -8.27 -4.84 8.15
N GLN A 44 -8.30 -5.17 6.85
CA GLN A 44 -8.36 -6.54 6.36
C GLN A 44 -7.17 -7.38 6.87
N LEU A 45 -5.96 -6.81 6.84
CA LEU A 45 -4.76 -7.46 7.38
C LEU A 45 -4.85 -7.67 8.90
N GLN A 46 -5.27 -6.66 9.66
CA GLN A 46 -5.47 -6.77 11.12
C GLN A 46 -6.45 -7.90 11.47
N MET A 47 -7.55 -8.02 10.71
CA MET A 47 -8.55 -9.07 10.90
C MET A 47 -8.01 -10.45 10.53
N ALA A 48 -7.23 -10.55 9.45
CA ALA A 48 -6.60 -11.81 9.06
C ALA A 48 -5.63 -12.32 10.16
N ILE A 49 -4.87 -11.41 10.75
CA ILE A 49 -3.99 -11.70 11.89
C ILE A 49 -4.82 -12.15 13.11
N ARG A 50 -5.90 -11.43 13.44
CA ARG A 50 -6.81 -11.83 14.53
C ARG A 50 -7.44 -13.20 14.29
N ALA A 51 -7.76 -13.55 13.06
CA ALA A 51 -8.30 -14.87 12.73
C ALA A 51 -7.30 -16.00 13.08
N VAL A 52 -6.01 -15.78 12.83
CA VAL A 52 -4.94 -16.72 13.19
C VAL A 52 -4.73 -16.79 14.71
N ASP A 53 -4.67 -15.64 15.38
CA ASP A 53 -4.37 -15.53 16.82
C ASP A 53 -5.52 -16.10 17.68
N THR A 54 -6.76 -15.77 17.33
CA THR A 54 -7.96 -16.15 18.10
C THR A 54 -8.63 -17.41 17.59
N LEU A 55 -8.14 -17.99 16.48
CA LEU A 55 -8.78 -19.12 15.79
C LEU A 55 -10.25 -18.87 15.45
N SER A 56 -10.56 -17.61 15.12
CA SER A 56 -11.92 -17.17 14.84
C SER A 56 -12.23 -17.30 13.35
N LEU A 57 -13.18 -18.18 13.04
CA LEU A 57 -13.71 -18.35 11.68
C LEU A 57 -14.40 -17.07 11.18
N ILE A 58 -15.04 -16.33 12.09
CA ILE A 58 -15.77 -15.08 11.78
C ILE A 58 -14.82 -14.06 11.15
N TYR A 59 -13.64 -13.84 11.74
CA TYR A 59 -12.66 -12.90 11.18
C TYR A 59 -12.11 -13.38 9.83
N ALA A 60 -11.90 -14.69 9.65
CA ALA A 60 -11.43 -15.23 8.38
C ALA A 60 -12.46 -15.03 7.25
N GLU A 61 -13.74 -15.27 7.52
CA GLU A 61 -14.83 -15.09 6.55
C GLU A 61 -15.03 -13.63 6.17
N GLU A 62 -14.91 -12.71 7.12
CA GLU A 62 -15.04 -11.27 6.86
C GLU A 62 -13.91 -10.74 5.97
N VAL A 63 -12.67 -11.23 6.16
CA VAL A 63 -11.55 -10.94 5.26
C VAL A 63 -11.80 -11.45 3.85
N ILE A 64 -12.32 -12.69 3.72
CA ILE A 64 -12.64 -13.30 2.43
C ILE A 64 -13.72 -12.50 1.69
N ALA A 65 -14.73 -11.99 2.41
CA ALA A 65 -15.78 -11.17 1.82
C ALA A 65 -15.29 -9.77 1.38
N THR A 66 -14.30 -9.21 2.09
CA THR A 66 -13.73 -7.88 1.83
C THR A 66 -12.92 -7.83 0.54
N GLU A 67 -12.37 -8.95 0.11
CA GLU A 67 -11.52 -9.06 -1.09
C GLU A 67 -12.17 -8.51 -2.36
N LEU A 68 -13.46 -8.81 -2.56
CA LEU A 68 -14.22 -8.30 -3.71
C LEU A 68 -14.36 -6.77 -3.71
N ARG A 69 -14.34 -6.14 -2.52
CA ARG A 69 -14.41 -4.69 -2.40
C ARG A 69 -13.09 -4.05 -2.82
N VAL A 70 -11.95 -4.60 -2.38
CA VAL A 70 -10.61 -4.11 -2.73
C VAL A 70 -10.40 -4.15 -4.25
N ASN A 71 -10.71 -5.28 -4.89
CA ASN A 71 -10.65 -5.44 -6.35
C ASN A 71 -11.51 -4.41 -7.11
N ARG A 72 -12.70 -4.08 -6.60
CA ARG A 72 -13.56 -3.05 -7.21
C ARG A 72 -12.98 -1.65 -7.05
N MET A 73 -12.35 -1.36 -5.91
CA MET A 73 -11.70 -0.08 -5.67
C MET A 73 -10.51 0.11 -6.60
N GLU A 74 -9.70 -0.92 -6.84
CA GLU A 74 -8.59 -0.87 -7.82
C GLU A 74 -9.08 -0.41 -9.19
N ILE A 75 -10.07 -1.11 -9.76
CA ILE A 75 -10.61 -0.80 -11.09
C ILE A 75 -11.17 0.63 -11.15
N ALA A 76 -11.89 1.05 -10.11
CA ALA A 76 -12.48 2.38 -10.05
C ALA A 76 -11.41 3.49 -9.96
N LEU A 77 -10.39 3.28 -9.14
CA LEU A 77 -9.30 4.23 -8.94
C LEU A 77 -8.41 4.36 -10.18
N ASP A 78 -8.11 3.26 -10.87
CA ASP A 78 -7.36 3.29 -12.13
C ASP A 78 -8.11 4.07 -13.21
N ALA A 79 -9.42 3.87 -13.31
CA ALA A 79 -10.28 4.62 -14.22
C ALA A 79 -10.33 6.11 -13.85
N HIS A 80 -10.44 6.44 -12.55
CA HIS A 80 -10.43 7.82 -12.07
C HIS A 80 -9.09 8.52 -12.42
N CYS A 81 -7.96 7.87 -12.13
CA CYS A 81 -6.63 8.39 -12.46
C CYS A 81 -6.46 8.64 -13.96
N SER A 82 -6.89 7.69 -14.80
CA SER A 82 -6.82 7.81 -16.26
C SER A 82 -7.65 8.99 -16.77
N ASN A 83 -8.85 9.20 -16.22
CA ASN A 83 -9.71 10.34 -16.56
C ASN A 83 -9.09 11.68 -16.18
N LEU A 84 -8.40 11.77 -15.04
CA LEU A 84 -7.71 13.01 -14.65
C LEU A 84 -6.56 13.36 -15.59
N ILE A 85 -5.75 12.38 -15.99
CA ILE A 85 -4.67 12.59 -16.97
C ILE A 85 -5.25 13.09 -18.29
N ALA A 86 -6.29 12.41 -18.80
CA ALA A 86 -6.91 12.77 -20.08
C ALA A 86 -7.57 14.15 -20.06
N ARG A 87 -8.23 14.51 -18.94
CA ARG A 87 -8.95 15.77 -18.78
C ARG A 87 -8.03 16.97 -18.62
N TRP A 88 -6.98 16.83 -17.82
CA TRP A 88 -6.21 17.98 -17.34
C TRP A 88 -4.85 18.14 -18.02
N GLN A 89 -4.32 17.12 -18.71
CA GLN A 89 -3.00 17.16 -19.36
C GLN A 89 -1.91 17.75 -18.44
N PRO A 90 -1.72 17.12 -17.26
CA PRO A 90 -0.98 17.70 -16.15
C PRO A 90 0.49 17.98 -16.48
N ALA A 91 1.06 18.98 -15.83
CA ALA A 91 2.48 19.30 -15.92
C ALA A 91 3.35 18.20 -15.29
N ALA A 92 4.66 18.24 -15.54
CA ALA A 92 5.59 17.14 -15.23
C ALA A 92 5.52 16.61 -13.78
N ARG A 93 5.33 17.49 -12.77
CA ARG A 93 5.23 17.08 -11.36
C ARG A 93 3.95 16.31 -11.09
N ASP A 94 2.80 16.85 -11.49
CA ASP A 94 1.52 16.26 -11.18
C ASP A 94 1.25 15.04 -12.09
N LEU A 95 1.81 15.02 -13.30
CA LEU A 95 1.88 13.81 -14.12
C LEU A 95 2.68 12.71 -13.42
N ARG A 96 3.82 13.03 -12.77
CA ARG A 96 4.59 12.03 -12.01
C ARG A 96 3.77 11.44 -10.86
N PHE A 97 3.06 12.30 -10.13
CA PHE A 97 2.14 11.87 -9.08
C PHE A 97 1.07 10.91 -9.65
N LEU A 98 0.34 11.34 -10.68
CA LEU A 98 -0.71 10.53 -11.32
C LEU A 98 -0.17 9.23 -11.92
N MET A 99 1.02 9.21 -12.50
CA MET A 99 1.66 7.99 -13.01
C MET A 99 2.13 7.03 -11.90
N SER A 100 2.23 7.51 -10.65
CA SER A 100 2.58 6.71 -9.48
C SER A 100 1.35 6.13 -8.78
N ILE A 101 0.17 6.74 -8.94
CA ILE A 101 -1.08 6.28 -8.31
C ILE A 101 -1.43 4.82 -8.66
N PRO A 102 -1.46 4.38 -9.95
CA PRO A 102 -1.74 2.99 -10.29
C PRO A 102 -0.77 1.99 -9.65
N ARG A 103 0.48 2.39 -9.43
CA ARG A 103 1.48 1.56 -8.77
C ARG A 103 1.20 1.44 -7.27
N ALA A 104 0.74 2.51 -6.62
CA ALA A 104 0.33 2.46 -5.23
C ALA A 104 -0.91 1.56 -5.07
N ILE A 105 -1.93 1.76 -5.91
CA ILE A 105 -3.16 0.94 -5.95
C ILE A 105 -2.82 -0.54 -6.09
N SER A 106 -1.97 -0.89 -7.06
CA SER A 106 -1.55 -2.28 -7.29
C SER A 106 -0.70 -2.87 -6.17
N ASN A 107 -0.05 -2.06 -5.32
CA ASN A 107 0.58 -2.57 -4.10
C ASN A 107 -0.44 -2.76 -2.98
N LEU A 108 -1.45 -1.89 -2.87
CA LEU A 108 -2.54 -2.04 -1.89
C LEU A 108 -3.40 -3.27 -2.18
N GLU A 109 -3.76 -3.49 -3.44
CA GLU A 109 -4.47 -4.71 -3.86
C GLU A 109 -3.69 -5.95 -3.43
N ARG A 110 -2.39 -6.02 -3.75
CA ARG A 110 -1.55 -7.15 -3.34
C ARG A 110 -1.46 -7.35 -1.83
N VAL A 111 -1.49 -6.28 -1.02
CA VAL A 111 -1.56 -6.42 0.45
C VAL A 111 -2.88 -7.04 0.88
N GLY A 112 -4.01 -6.63 0.27
CA GLY A 112 -5.32 -7.26 0.49
C GLY A 112 -5.30 -8.75 0.13
N ASP A 113 -4.64 -9.06 -0.98
CA ASP A 113 -4.45 -10.40 -1.51
C ASP A 113 -3.60 -11.30 -0.57
N GLU A 114 -2.58 -10.72 0.08
CA GLU A 114 -1.83 -11.39 1.16
C GLU A 114 -2.67 -11.57 2.42
N ALA A 115 -3.50 -10.59 2.82
CA ALA A 115 -4.43 -10.74 3.94
C ALA A 115 -5.45 -11.87 3.67
N TYR A 116 -5.96 -11.95 2.44
CA TYR A 116 -6.83 -13.04 1.99
C TYR A 116 -6.14 -14.41 2.09
N LYS A 117 -4.87 -14.52 1.67
CA LYS A 117 -4.08 -15.76 1.82
C LYS A 117 -3.95 -16.15 3.29
N ILE A 118 -3.67 -15.21 4.19
CA ILE A 118 -3.60 -15.45 5.64
C ILE A 118 -4.94 -15.99 6.16
N ALA A 119 -6.06 -15.35 5.82
CA ALA A 119 -7.39 -15.79 6.25
C ALA A 119 -7.73 -17.21 5.76
N LYS A 120 -7.35 -17.57 4.53
CA LYS A 120 -7.52 -18.94 4.02
C LYS A 120 -6.70 -19.97 4.77
N ARG A 121 -5.47 -19.63 5.18
CA ARG A 121 -4.63 -20.50 6.02
C ARG A 121 -5.22 -20.62 7.42
N ALA A 122 -5.70 -19.53 8.01
CA ALA A 122 -6.41 -19.53 9.29
C ALA A 122 -7.62 -20.47 9.24
N HIS A 123 -8.46 -20.37 8.20
CA HIS A 123 -9.60 -21.26 7.97
C HIS A 123 -9.15 -22.74 7.91
N ARG A 124 -8.08 -23.06 7.18
CA ARG A 124 -7.54 -24.44 7.12
C ARG A 124 -7.05 -24.94 8.48
N ILE A 125 -6.37 -24.08 9.25
CA ILE A 125 -5.90 -24.39 10.60
C ILE A 125 -7.08 -24.67 11.55
N ILE A 126 -8.13 -23.85 11.49
CA ILE A 126 -9.30 -23.95 12.38
C ILE A 126 -10.08 -25.25 12.13
N HIS A 127 -10.22 -25.66 10.87
CA HIS A 127 -10.94 -26.89 10.51
C HIS A 127 -10.13 -28.18 10.72
N ASN A 128 -8.87 -28.09 11.16
CA ASN A 128 -8.09 -29.27 11.47
C ASN A 128 -8.36 -29.74 12.91
N GLU A 129 -9.33 -30.64 13.09
CA GLU A 129 -9.72 -31.19 14.41
C GLU A 129 -8.60 -31.93 15.14
N SER A 130 -7.59 -32.42 14.41
CA SER A 130 -6.43 -33.13 14.97
C SER A 130 -5.21 -32.23 15.17
N ARG A 131 -5.40 -30.90 15.20
CA ARG A 131 -4.30 -29.94 15.32
C ARG A 131 -3.57 -30.09 16.66
N PRO A 132 -2.24 -30.25 16.64
CA PRO A 132 -1.44 -30.19 17.86
C PRO A 132 -1.45 -28.79 18.50
N ALA A 133 -1.38 -28.73 19.82
CA ALA A 133 -1.23 -27.49 20.55
C ALA A 133 0.24 -27.00 20.43
N VAL A 134 0.52 -26.27 19.36
CA VAL A 134 1.81 -25.62 19.11
C VAL A 134 1.56 -24.14 18.81
N GLU A 135 2.37 -23.30 19.43
CA GLU A 135 2.34 -21.85 19.22
C GLU A 135 3.61 -21.43 18.47
N PHE A 136 3.46 -20.45 17.57
CA PHE A 136 4.55 -19.87 16.79
C PHE A 136 4.66 -18.38 17.13
N PRO A 137 5.46 -18.00 18.15
CA PRO A 137 5.58 -16.60 18.60
C PRO A 137 6.18 -15.66 17.54
N GLU A 138 6.82 -16.21 16.51
CA GLU A 138 7.34 -15.45 15.37
C GLU A 138 6.21 -14.82 14.54
N ILE A 139 5.03 -15.44 14.49
CA ILE A 139 3.88 -14.95 13.72
C ILE A 139 3.35 -13.61 14.25
N PRO A 140 3.00 -13.44 15.53
CA PRO A 140 2.58 -12.14 16.05
C PRO A 140 3.68 -11.08 15.95
N ARG A 141 4.96 -11.48 16.05
CA ARG A 141 6.10 -10.56 15.83
C ARG A 141 6.18 -10.06 14.39
N ALA A 142 6.12 -10.95 13.41
CA ALA A 142 6.08 -10.61 11.99
C ALA A 142 4.83 -9.77 11.64
N ALA A 143 3.69 -10.08 12.25
CA ALA A 143 2.44 -9.35 12.07
C ALA A 143 2.54 -7.90 12.53
N ALA A 144 3.13 -7.66 13.70
CA ALA A 144 3.36 -6.31 14.22
C ALA A 144 4.30 -5.51 13.31
N LEU A 145 5.36 -6.13 12.77
CA LEU A 145 6.26 -5.50 11.81
C LEU A 145 5.54 -5.12 10.51
N ALA A 146 4.80 -6.06 9.91
CA ALA A 146 4.06 -5.84 8.67
C ALA A 146 3.05 -4.68 8.80
N LEU A 147 2.26 -4.67 9.87
CA LEU A 147 1.30 -3.59 10.15
C LEU A 147 1.99 -2.24 10.33
N THR A 148 3.10 -2.21 11.06
CA THR A 148 3.87 -0.98 11.29
C THR A 148 4.43 -0.42 9.99
N LEU A 149 5.00 -1.27 9.13
CA LEU A 149 5.54 -0.87 7.83
C LEU A 149 4.42 -0.33 6.92
N LEU A 150 3.29 -1.03 6.83
CA LEU A 150 2.15 -0.62 6.01
C LEU A 150 1.58 0.73 6.48
N SER A 151 1.32 0.88 7.78
CA SER A 151 0.76 2.11 8.36
C SER A 151 1.67 3.32 8.13
N ARG A 152 2.99 3.15 8.34
CA ARG A 152 3.97 4.21 8.05
C ARG A 152 4.06 4.52 6.56
N ALA A 153 4.03 3.52 5.69
CA ALA A 153 4.05 3.73 4.25
C ALA A 153 2.84 4.55 3.78
N LEU A 154 1.64 4.29 4.33
CA LEU A 154 0.42 5.04 4.05
C LEU A 154 0.48 6.49 4.57
N ASP A 155 0.95 6.72 5.80
CA ASP A 155 1.09 8.08 6.36
C ASP A 155 2.13 8.90 5.56
N ASN A 156 3.25 8.29 5.21
CA ASN A 156 4.28 8.92 4.38
C ASN A 156 3.75 9.26 2.99
N PHE A 157 2.97 8.36 2.38
CA PHE A 157 2.36 8.58 1.07
C PHE A 157 1.33 9.71 1.11
N ALA A 158 0.50 9.78 2.15
CA ALA A 158 -0.48 10.85 2.36
C ALA A 158 0.17 12.24 2.47
N ARG A 159 1.35 12.32 3.10
CA ARG A 159 2.08 13.57 3.34
C ARG A 159 3.15 13.87 2.29
N LEU A 160 3.40 12.93 1.37
CA LEU A 160 4.55 12.93 0.47
C LEU A 160 5.89 13.11 1.21
N ASP A 161 6.02 12.53 2.39
CA ASP A 161 7.23 12.63 3.23
C ASP A 161 8.29 11.62 2.79
N ALA A 162 9.21 12.08 1.94
CA ALA A 162 10.31 11.27 1.43
C ALA A 162 11.34 10.88 2.51
N VAL A 163 11.49 11.67 3.57
CA VAL A 163 12.49 11.40 4.62
C VAL A 163 12.03 10.23 5.46
N SER A 164 10.79 10.31 5.97
CA SER A 164 10.18 9.23 6.75
C SER A 164 9.95 7.97 5.89
N ALA A 165 9.68 8.13 4.60
CA ALA A 165 9.60 6.99 3.67
C ALA A 165 10.93 6.24 3.53
N ALA A 166 12.07 6.93 3.55
CA ALA A 166 13.39 6.30 3.46
C ALA A 166 13.69 5.42 4.69
N GLU A 167 13.10 5.72 5.84
CA GLU A 167 13.19 4.87 7.03
C GLU A 167 12.42 3.57 6.85
N VAL A 168 11.20 3.61 6.31
CA VAL A 168 10.39 2.40 6.01
C VAL A 168 11.16 1.44 5.10
N VAL A 169 11.82 1.97 4.05
CA VAL A 169 12.65 1.15 3.14
C VAL A 169 13.81 0.46 3.87
N ARG A 170 14.40 1.10 4.89
CA ARG A 170 15.48 0.49 5.69
C ARG A 170 14.94 -0.55 6.66
N ASP A 171 13.81 -0.26 7.28
CA ASP A 171 13.20 -1.08 8.34
C ASP A 171 12.58 -2.38 7.80
N ASP A 172 12.23 -2.44 6.51
CA ASP A 172 11.76 -3.66 5.82
C ASP A 172 12.71 -4.87 6.00
N ARG A 173 14.02 -4.64 6.14
CA ARG A 173 14.98 -5.73 6.41
C ARG A 173 14.67 -6.50 7.70
N ALA A 174 13.99 -5.87 8.67
CA ALA A 174 13.62 -6.53 9.91
C ALA A 174 12.64 -7.68 9.67
N ILE A 175 11.62 -7.49 8.81
CA ILE A 175 10.64 -8.54 8.52
C ILE A 175 11.23 -9.65 7.62
N ASP A 176 12.16 -9.32 6.72
CA ASP A 176 12.91 -10.32 5.95
C ASP A 176 13.75 -11.24 6.85
N ASN A 177 14.44 -10.64 7.83
CA ASN A 177 15.23 -11.38 8.82
C ASN A 177 14.34 -12.24 9.72
N GLU A 178 13.20 -11.68 10.14
CA GLU A 178 12.18 -12.37 10.93
C GLU A 178 11.69 -13.63 10.22
N TYR A 179 11.29 -13.49 8.96
CA TYR A 179 10.80 -14.60 8.15
C TYR A 179 11.89 -15.67 7.93
N ARG A 180 13.15 -15.28 7.71
CA ARG A 180 14.26 -16.25 7.59
C ARG A 180 14.46 -17.07 8.86
N GLY A 181 14.51 -16.43 10.03
CA GLY A 181 14.64 -17.14 11.31
C GLY A 181 13.44 -18.05 11.60
N PHE A 182 12.24 -17.62 11.20
CA PHE A 182 11.04 -18.42 11.31
C PHE A 182 11.06 -19.68 10.45
N VAL A 183 11.57 -19.58 9.21
CA VAL A 183 11.74 -20.73 8.31
C VAL A 183 12.63 -21.80 8.95
N GLU A 184 13.77 -21.40 9.54
CA GLU A 184 14.68 -22.31 10.25
C GLU A 184 13.99 -23.01 11.43
N THR A 185 13.23 -22.25 12.21
CA THR A 185 12.48 -22.76 13.37
C THR A 185 11.42 -23.77 12.95
N ILE A 186 10.64 -23.46 11.91
CA ILE A 186 9.60 -24.36 11.38
C ILE A 186 10.20 -25.67 10.85
N MET A 187 11.33 -25.61 10.15
CA MET A 187 11.98 -26.81 9.62
C MET A 187 12.39 -27.77 10.75
N SER A 188 12.94 -27.25 11.86
CA SER A 188 13.28 -28.06 13.03
C SER A 188 12.04 -28.76 13.60
N TYR A 189 10.91 -28.07 13.76
CA TYR A 189 9.65 -28.67 14.21
C TYR A 189 9.16 -29.80 13.30
N MET A 190 9.27 -29.64 11.98
CA MET A 190 8.87 -30.68 11.01
C MET A 190 9.76 -31.92 11.08
N VAL A 191 11.06 -31.74 11.31
CA VAL A 191 12.02 -32.84 11.45
C VAL A 191 11.79 -33.61 12.76
N GLU A 192 11.54 -32.90 13.87
CA GLU A 192 11.29 -33.51 15.17
C GLU A 192 9.96 -34.26 15.23
N ASN A 193 8.93 -33.77 14.54
CA ASN A 193 7.61 -34.42 14.53
C ASN A 193 6.90 -34.26 13.18
N SER A 194 6.93 -35.32 12.37
CA SER A 194 6.28 -35.37 11.05
C SER A 194 4.76 -35.17 11.07
N ARG A 195 4.10 -35.32 12.23
CA ARG A 195 2.67 -35.01 12.38
C ARG A 195 2.40 -33.50 12.34
N LEU A 196 3.40 -32.65 12.61
CA LEU A 196 3.28 -31.20 12.57
C LEU A 196 3.36 -30.62 11.15
N THR A 197 3.87 -31.38 10.18
CA THR A 197 4.20 -30.87 8.82
C THR A 197 3.07 -30.06 8.17
N SER A 198 1.83 -30.54 8.19
CA SER A 198 0.72 -29.83 7.55
C SER A 198 0.44 -28.46 8.22
N MET A 199 0.40 -28.43 9.55
CA MET A 199 0.18 -27.20 10.33
C MET A 199 1.38 -26.25 10.17
N SER A 200 2.60 -26.76 10.25
CA SER A 200 3.80 -25.95 10.06
C SER A 200 3.86 -25.35 8.66
N LEU A 201 3.37 -26.04 7.61
CA LEU A 201 3.24 -25.45 6.28
C LEU A 201 2.21 -24.31 6.24
N ASP A 202 1.08 -24.42 6.93
CA ASP A 202 0.12 -23.32 7.05
C ASP A 202 0.78 -22.06 7.63
N TYR A 203 1.47 -22.22 8.75
CA TYR A 203 2.14 -21.12 9.43
C TYR A 203 3.30 -20.55 8.61
N LEU A 204 4.07 -21.40 7.91
CA LEU A 204 5.10 -20.95 6.97
C LEU A 204 4.51 -20.02 5.89
N PHE A 205 3.37 -20.38 5.31
CA PHE A 205 2.70 -19.54 4.32
C PHE A 205 2.14 -18.25 4.91
N ILE A 206 1.66 -18.27 6.17
CA ILE A 206 1.26 -17.05 6.89
C ILE A 206 2.47 -16.13 7.07
N GLY A 207 3.60 -16.66 7.56
CA GLY A 207 4.84 -15.90 7.70
C GLY A 207 5.31 -15.29 6.36
N LYS A 208 5.19 -16.05 5.26
CA LYS A 208 5.55 -15.55 3.93
C LYS A 208 4.63 -14.42 3.47
N ALA A 209 3.32 -14.54 3.72
CA ALA A 209 2.37 -13.48 3.38
C ALA A 209 2.65 -12.19 4.16
N LEU A 210 3.02 -12.29 5.44
CA LEU A 210 3.43 -11.14 6.25
C LEU A 210 4.70 -10.47 5.71
N GLU A 211 5.72 -11.23 5.31
CA GLU A 211 6.90 -10.67 4.64
C GLU A 211 6.53 -9.96 3.32
N LYS A 212 5.60 -10.54 2.54
CA LYS A 212 5.11 -9.91 1.30
C LYS A 212 4.39 -8.59 1.56
N VAL A 213 3.66 -8.45 2.67
CA VAL A 213 3.10 -7.15 3.08
C VAL A 213 4.20 -6.11 3.31
N GLY A 214 5.30 -6.50 3.97
CA GLY A 214 6.47 -5.63 4.15
C GLY A 214 7.04 -5.14 2.82
N ASP A 215 7.25 -6.06 1.87
CA ASP A 215 7.68 -5.74 0.51
C ASP A 215 6.77 -4.71 -0.18
N HIS A 216 5.45 -4.88 -0.09
CA HIS A 216 4.50 -3.96 -0.69
C HIS A 216 4.48 -2.59 0.02
N ALA A 217 4.65 -2.56 1.34
CA ALA A 217 4.82 -1.32 2.10
C ALA A 217 6.11 -0.59 1.70
N LYS A 218 7.24 -1.31 1.54
CA LYS A 218 8.48 -0.75 1.00
C LYS A 218 8.25 -0.12 -0.37
N ASN A 219 7.57 -0.82 -1.28
CA ASN A 219 7.30 -0.29 -2.62
C ASN A 219 6.48 1.02 -2.58
N ILE A 220 5.49 1.12 -1.69
CA ILE A 220 4.71 2.36 -1.49
C ILE A 220 5.60 3.50 -0.95
N ALA A 221 6.52 3.19 -0.03
CA ALA A 221 7.48 4.17 0.48
C ALA A 221 8.46 4.62 -0.63
N GLU A 222 8.95 3.71 -1.48
CA GLU A 222 9.79 4.06 -2.65
C GLU A 222 9.04 4.95 -3.65
N LEU A 223 7.75 4.72 -3.87
CA LEU A 223 6.90 5.58 -4.69
C LEU A 223 6.80 6.99 -4.09
N THR A 224 6.65 7.10 -2.77
CA THR A 224 6.63 8.40 -2.07
C THR A 224 7.91 9.20 -2.33
N ILE A 225 9.07 8.54 -2.22
CA ILE A 225 10.38 9.14 -2.50
C ILE A 225 10.48 9.57 -3.97
N TYR A 226 10.02 8.72 -4.89
CA TYR A 226 10.01 9.02 -6.33
C TYR A 226 9.15 10.24 -6.66
N ILE A 227 7.95 10.34 -6.08
CA ILE A 227 7.03 11.47 -6.29
C ILE A 227 7.72 12.77 -5.83
N ALA A 228 8.23 12.79 -4.60
CA ALA A 228 8.82 13.98 -3.98
C ALA A 228 10.16 14.41 -4.59
N SER A 229 11.06 13.46 -4.85
CA SER A 229 12.44 13.75 -5.31
C SER A 229 12.61 13.70 -6.83
N GLY A 230 11.73 13.02 -7.55
CA GLY A 230 11.87 12.73 -8.98
C GLY A 230 12.95 11.72 -9.34
N THR A 231 13.62 11.14 -8.36
CA THR A 231 14.67 10.16 -8.56
C THR A 231 14.16 8.76 -8.26
N ASP A 232 14.42 7.82 -9.16
CA ASP A 232 14.08 6.41 -8.96
C ASP A 232 15.16 5.72 -8.13
N ILE A 233 14.84 5.38 -6.88
CA ILE A 233 15.80 4.76 -5.94
C ILE A 233 15.82 3.23 -6.00
N ARG A 234 14.94 2.60 -6.80
CA ARG A 234 14.77 1.13 -6.86
C ARG A 234 16.02 0.36 -7.29
N HIS A 235 17.02 1.04 -7.87
CA HIS A 235 18.27 0.45 -8.34
C HIS A 235 19.54 1.16 -7.85
N SER A 236 19.46 2.02 -6.82
CA SER A 236 20.67 2.57 -6.18
C SER A 236 21.22 1.59 -5.13
N PRO A 237 22.46 1.09 -5.27
CA PRO A 237 23.05 0.19 -4.28
C PRO A 237 23.27 0.93 -2.95
N GLN A 238 22.37 0.69 -1.99
CA GLN A 238 22.52 0.89 -0.54
C GLN A 238 23.04 2.22 0.05
N THR A 239 23.25 3.29 -0.71
CA THR A 239 23.56 4.62 -0.15
C THR A 239 22.40 5.58 -0.37
N VAL A 240 21.39 5.51 0.50
CA VAL A 240 20.39 6.59 0.61
C VAL A 240 21.01 7.71 1.42
N ASP A 241 21.89 8.47 0.78
CA ASP A 241 22.16 9.87 1.17
C ASP A 241 21.19 10.73 0.39
N VAL A 242 20.24 11.34 1.09
CA VAL A 242 19.38 12.38 0.51
C VAL A 242 20.30 13.56 0.17
N PRO A 243 20.43 13.96 -1.12
CA PRO A 243 21.29 15.07 -1.49
C PRO A 243 20.88 16.34 -0.73
N GLU A 244 21.82 17.01 -0.07
CA GLU A 244 21.55 18.26 0.68
C GLU A 244 20.87 19.34 -0.18
N SER A 245 21.04 19.29 -1.50
CA SER A 245 20.38 20.18 -2.46
C SER A 245 18.85 20.13 -2.44
N ASN A 246 18.23 19.10 -1.85
CA ASN A 246 16.77 19.00 -1.73
C ASN A 246 16.20 19.58 -0.43
N LYS A 247 17.03 19.96 0.55
CA LYS A 247 16.55 20.62 1.79
C LYS A 247 16.18 22.09 1.58
N GLU A 248 16.70 22.71 0.53
CA GLU A 248 16.54 24.15 0.28
C GLU A 248 15.37 24.47 -0.67
N PHE A 249 14.95 23.50 -1.51
CA PHE A 249 13.83 23.67 -2.45
C PHE A 249 12.44 23.52 -1.79
N LEU A 250 12.35 22.89 -0.61
CA LEU A 250 11.10 22.69 0.12
C LEU A 250 10.71 23.90 1.00
N ARG A 251 11.56 24.93 1.11
CA ARG A 251 11.28 26.14 1.93
C ARG A 251 10.77 27.35 1.15
N THR A 252 10.81 27.34 -0.19
CA THR A 252 10.60 28.55 -1.00
C THR A 252 9.42 28.52 -1.96
N THR A 253 8.59 27.47 -1.97
CA THR A 253 7.40 27.47 -2.86
C THR A 253 6.15 26.86 -2.24
N LEU A 254 5.74 27.41 -1.09
CA LEU A 254 4.34 27.43 -0.67
C LEU A 254 3.99 28.89 -0.34
N PRO A 255 2.91 29.46 -0.90
CA PRO A 255 2.36 30.72 -0.40
C PRO A 255 1.83 30.59 1.03
#